data_AF-X1TH36-F1
#
_entry.id   AF-X1TH36-F1
#
_cell.length_a   1.000
_cell.length_b   1.000
_cell.length_c   1.000
_cell.angle_alpha   90.00
_cell.angle_beta   90.00
_cell.angle_gamma   90.00
#
_symmetry.space_group_name_H-M   'P 1'
#
loop_
_entity.id
_entity.type
_entity.pdbx_description
1 polymer ?
#
loop_
_entity_poly.entity_id
_entity_poly.type
_entity_poly.pdbx_seq_one_letter_code
_entity_poly.pdbx_strand_id
1 'polypeptide(L)' 'MARNLVFDFTMVAGWKYLRQVGFKLKFFHNEGCTSIISVKGRYGSIVFLDIMNWFVESLEETGKRIGLPKLKIDFETCPD' A
#
# COMPACT_ATOMS: atom_id res chain seq x y z
N MET A 1 1.06 0.50 6.73
CA MET A 1 2.11 0.37 5.71
C MET A 1 1.70 -0.75 4.77
N ALA A 2 1.89 -0.59 3.47
CA ALA A 2 1.57 -1.59 2.45
C ALA A 2 2.75 -1.74 1.48
N ARG A 3 2.67 -2.66 0.51
CA ARG A 3 3.63 -2.78 -0.59
C ARG A 3 2.96 -2.41 -1.89
N ASN A 4 3.64 -1.63 -2.72
CA ASN A 4 3.11 -1.25 -4.04
C ASN A 4 1.69 -0.64 -3.91
N LEU A 5 1.53 0.27 -2.95
CA LEU A 5 0.24 0.77 -2.44
C LEU A 5 -0.68 1.29 -3.55
N VAL A 6 -0.10 1.84 -4.62
CA VAL A 6 -0.84 2.37 -5.77
C VAL A 6 -1.62 1.27 -6.50
N PHE A 7 -1.09 0.03 -6.54
CA PHE A 7 -1.78 -1.12 -7.08
C PHE A 7 -3.07 -1.41 -6.30
N ASP A 8 -2.99 -1.54 -4.98
CA ASP A 8 -4.15 -1.76 -4.12
C ASP A 8 -5.18 -0.64 -4.28
N PHE A 9 -4.74 0.62 -4.23
CA PHE A 9 -5.59 1.79 -4.40
C PHE A 9 -6.34 1.79 -5.73
N THR A 10 -5.71 1.27 -6.78
CA THR A 10 -6.31 1.15 -8.10
C THR A 10 -7.34 0.03 -8.12
N MET A 11 -6.98 -1.16 -7.64
CA MET A 11 -7.86 -2.34 -7.61
C MET A 11 -9.13 -2.11 -6.79
N VAL A 12 -9.01 -1.50 -5.61
CA VAL A 12 -10.17 -1.26 -4.72
C VAL A 12 -10.85 0.08 -4.96
N ALA A 13 -10.43 0.84 -5.98
CA ALA A 13 -10.86 2.22 -6.21
C ALA A 13 -10.79 3.09 -4.93
N GLY A 14 -9.68 3.02 -4.20
CA GLY A 14 -9.53 3.59 -2.85
C GLY A 14 -9.91 5.09 -2.75
N TRP A 15 -9.67 5.86 -3.81
CA TRP A 15 -10.06 7.27 -3.89
C TRP A 15 -11.57 7.50 -3.76
N LYS A 16 -12.38 6.59 -4.31
CA LYS A 16 -13.85 6.65 -4.22
C LYS A 16 -14.30 6.60 -2.76
N TYR A 17 -13.79 5.61 -2.01
CA TYR A 17 -14.17 5.40 -0.63
C TYR A 17 -13.67 6.52 0.29
N LEU A 18 -12.42 6.97 0.11
CA LEU A 18 -11.88 8.11 0.86
C LEU A 18 -12.72 9.37 0.67
N ARG A 19 -13.16 9.65 -0.57
CA ARG A 19 -14.04 10.78 -0.85
C ARG A 19 -15.42 10.61 -0.21
N GLN A 20 -16.00 9.40 -0.24
CA GLN A 20 -17.32 9.13 0.35
C GLN A 20 -17.36 9.42 1.85
N VAL A 21 -16.28 9.14 2.57
CA VAL A 21 -16.19 9.42 4.02
C VAL A 21 -15.62 10.81 4.34
N GLY A 22 -15.42 11.66 3.34
CA GLY A 22 -15.03 13.06 3.52
C GLY A 22 -13.52 13.31 3.72
N PHE A 23 -12.65 12.35 3.40
CA PHE A 23 -11.22 12.61 3.33
C PHE A 23 -10.87 13.42 2.08
N LYS A 24 -9.99 14.41 2.24
CA LYS A 24 -9.42 15.21 1.16
C LYS A 24 -7.93 14.92 1.03
N LEU A 25 -7.45 14.80 -0.21
CA LEU A 25 -6.04 14.65 -0.50
C LEU A 25 -5.26 15.87 -0.02
N LYS A 26 -4.15 15.64 0.68
CA LYS A 26 -3.23 16.68 1.16
C LYS A 26 -1.86 16.57 0.52
N PHE A 27 -1.39 15.34 0.33
CA PHE A 27 -0.10 15.09 -0.29
C PHE A 27 -0.19 13.79 -1.08
N PHE A 28 0.36 13.81 -2.29
CA PHE A 28 0.55 12.63 -3.10
C PHE A 28 1.91 12.70 -3.75
N HIS A 29 2.75 11.72 -3.45
CA HIS A 29 4.00 11.49 -4.15
C HIS A 29 3.98 10.03 -4.62
N ASN A 30 4.30 9.84 -5.90
CA ASN A 30 4.39 8.54 -6.52
C ASN A 30 5.52 8.57 -7.56
N GLU A 31 6.60 7.88 -7.28
CA GLU A 31 7.77 7.80 -8.14
C GLU A 31 8.37 6.39 -8.08
N GLY A 32 8.25 5.64 -9.18
CA GLY A 32 8.72 4.26 -9.25
C GLY A 32 8.06 3.37 -8.18
N CYS A 33 8.88 2.85 -7.26
CA CYS A 33 8.41 2.02 -6.14
C CYS A 33 8.08 2.85 -4.89
N THR A 34 8.24 4.17 -4.93
CA THR A 34 8.04 5.04 -3.79
C THR A 34 6.66 5.68 -3.89
N SER A 35 5.78 5.38 -2.93
CA SER A 35 4.48 6.07 -2.84
C SER A 35 4.12 6.50 -1.42
N ILE A 36 3.68 7.75 -1.32
CA ILE A 36 3.27 8.38 -0.06
C ILE A 36 1.99 9.16 -0.32
N ILE A 37 0.93 8.80 0.42
CA ILE A 37 -0.38 9.45 0.33
C ILE A 37 -0.74 9.97 1.70
N SER A 38 -1.05 11.26 1.80
CA SER A 38 -1.64 11.85 3.00
C SER A 38 -3.02 12.39 2.69
N VAL A 39 -4.00 11.99 3.49
CA VAL A 39 -5.37 12.49 3.42
C VAL A 39 -5.81 13.04 4.77
N LYS A 40 -6.67 14.07 4.74
CA LYS A 40 -7.22 14.71 5.94
C LYS A 40 -8.73 14.76 5.87
N GLY A 41 -9.39 14.26 6.90
CA GLY A 41 -10.83 14.29 7.11
C GLY A 41 -11.20 15.21 8.28
N ARG A 42 -12.46 15.14 8.70
CA ARG A 42 -12.99 15.95 9.81
C ARG A 42 -12.30 15.66 11.15
N TYR A 43 -12.02 14.39 11.42
CA TYR A 43 -11.55 13.92 12.74
C TYR A 43 -10.07 13.54 12.78
N GLY A 44 -9.34 13.69 11.68
CA GLY A 44 -7.92 13.32 11.65
C GLY A 44 -7.35 13.20 10.25
N SER A 45 -6.14 12.65 10.18
CA SER A 45 -5.41 12.38 8.94
C SER A 45 -4.93 10.95 8.90
N ILE A 46 -4.85 10.40 7.69
CA ILE A 46 -4.26 9.08 7.43
C ILE A 46 -3.07 9.29 6.51
N VAL A 47 -1.93 8.70 6.88
CA VAL A 47 -0.74 8.66 6.05
C VAL A 47 -0.53 7.21 5.61
N PHE A 48 -0.68 6.98 4.31
CA PHE A 48 -0.34 5.72 3.69
C PHE A 48 1.12 5.79 3.22
N LEU A 49 1.89 4.83 3.69
CA LEU A 49 3.30 4.67 3.37
C LEU A 49 3.52 3.33 2.68
N ASP A 50 4.12 3.39 1.51
CA ASP A 50 4.67 2.22 0.83
C ASP A 50 5.98 1.82 1.48
N ILE A 51 6.08 0.56 1.89
CA ILE A 51 7.31 0.04 2.48
C ILE A 51 8.42 -0.09 1.43
N MET A 52 8.07 -0.10 0.15
CA MET A 52 9.04 -0.10 -0.94
C MET A 52 9.85 1.21 -1.02
N ASN A 53 9.48 2.26 -0.27
CA ASN A 53 10.33 3.43 -0.05
C ASN A 53 11.68 3.06 0.60
N TRP A 54 11.72 2.00 1.41
CA TRP A 54 12.92 1.53 2.11
C TRP A 54 13.42 0.18 1.59
N PHE A 55 12.52 -0.68 1.13
CA PHE A 55 12.83 -2.02 0.64
C PHE A 55 12.39 -2.15 -0.82
N VAL A 56 13.22 -1.63 -1.73
CA VAL A 56 13.02 -1.70 -3.18
C VAL A 56 13.35 -3.11 -3.70
N GLU A 57 12.61 -4.10 -3.22
CA GLU A 57 12.78 -5.51 -3.55
C GLU A 57 11.45 -6.28 -3.42
N SER A 58 11.42 -7.52 -3.89
CA SER A 58 10.23 -8.37 -3.80
C SER A 58 9.91 -8.75 -2.34
N LEU A 59 8.66 -9.16 -2.07
CA LEU A 59 8.27 -9.65 -0.74
C LEU A 59 9.05 -10.88 -0.31
N GLU A 60 9.42 -11.71 -1.27
CA GLU A 60 10.25 -12.87 -1.02
C GLU A 60 11.66 -12.50 -0.59
N GLU A 61 12.31 -11.56 -1.28
CA GLU A 61 13.69 -11.14 -0.96
C GLU A 61 13.78 -10.43 0.39
N THR A 62 12.80 -9.57 0.72
CA THR A 62 12.73 -8.97 2.06
C THR A 62 12.57 -10.03 3.14
N GLY A 63 11.73 -11.04 2.89
CA GLY A 63 11.53 -12.15 3.80
C GLY A 63 12.82 -12.92 4.08
N LYS A 64 13.57 -13.24 3.03
CA LYS A 64 14.91 -13.87 3.16
C LYS A 64 15.85 -13.01 3.99
N ARG A 65 15.88 -11.70 3.75
CA ARG A 65 16.76 -10.74 4.44
C ARG A 65 16.48 -10.64 5.94
N ILE A 66 15.21 -10.63 6.35
CA ILE A 66 14.81 -10.50 7.76
C ILE A 66 14.68 -11.86 8.47
N GLY A 67 15.05 -12.97 7.82
CA GLY A 67 14.94 -14.32 8.38
C GLY A 67 13.49 -14.85 8.47
N LEU A 68 12.56 -14.26 7.72
CA LEU A 68 11.15 -14.66 7.63
C LEU A 68 10.78 -15.00 6.18
N PRO A 69 11.10 -16.22 5.69
CA PRO A 69 10.80 -16.62 4.32
C PRO A 69 9.30 -16.48 3.98
N LYS A 70 9.01 -15.97 2.78
CA LYS A 70 7.64 -15.86 2.28
C LYS A 70 7.01 -17.25 2.16
N LEU A 71 5.79 -17.39 2.68
CA LEU A 71 5.00 -18.60 2.51
C LEU A 71 4.63 -18.81 1.04
N LYS A 72 4.61 -20.08 0.61
CA LYS A 72 4.04 -20.43 -0.70
C LYS A 72 2.52 -20.26 -0.63
N ILE A 73 1.98 -19.57 -1.61
CA ILE A 73 0.53 -19.42 -1.81
C ILE A 73 0.21 -20.17 -3.10
N ASP A 74 -0.78 -21.05 -3.03
CA ASP A 74 -1.41 -21.62 -4.21
C ASP A 74 -2.53 -20.68 -4.67
N PHE A 75 -2.28 -19.96 -5.75
CA PHE A 75 -3.23 -18.98 -6.28
C PHE A 75 -4.45 -19.61 -6.96
N GLU A 76 -4.41 -20.91 -7.26
CA GLU A 76 -5.54 -21.63 -7.86
C GLU A 76 -6.59 -22.05 -6.81
N THR A 77 -6.17 -22.20 -5.55
CA THR A 77 -7.04 -22.71 -4.47
C THR A 77 -7.29 -21.70 -3.35
N CYS A 78 -6.71 -20.50 -3.43
CA CYS A 78 -6.93 -19.49 -2.40
C CYS A 78 -8.32 -18.84 -2.55
N PRO A 79 -9.08 -18.67 -1.44
CA PRO A 79 -10.31 -17.91 -1.47
C PRO A 79 -10.03 -16.42 -1.77
N ASP A 80 -10.95 -15.77 -2.47
CA ASP A 80 -10.98 -14.33 -2.70
C ASP A 80 -11.12 -13.52 -1.40
#